data_AF-A0A961TWZ7-F1
#
_entry.id   AF-A0A961TWZ7-F1
#
_cell.length_a   1.000
_cell.length_b   1.000
_cell.length_c   1.000
_cell.angle_alpha   90.00
_cell.angle_beta   90.00
_cell.angle_gamma   90.00
#
_symmetry.space_group_name_H-M   'P 1'
#
loop_
_entity.id
_entity.type
_entity.pdbx_description
1 polymer ?
#
loop_
_entity_poly.entity_id
_entity_poly.type
_entity_poly.pdbx_seq_one_letter_code
_entity_poly.pdbx_strand_id
1 'polypeptide(L)' 'MPSNLANASPESWSSADTGSVVVAQRASSCKQVRSCREAVEIWCGGYSRADADKDGIPCENICHSREEVDQIREEIGC' A
#
# COMPACT_ATOMS: atom_id res chain seq x y z
N MET A 1 -56.78 16.12 -3.14
CA MET A 1 -56.80 17.02 -4.32
C MET A 1 -56.94 18.43 -3.78
N PRO A 2 -55.87 19.23 -3.76
CA PRO A 2 -55.36 19.84 -4.99
C PRO A 2 -53.88 19.56 -5.24
N SER A 3 -53.59 19.30 -6.51
CA SER A 3 -52.27 19.33 -7.12
C SER A 3 -51.77 20.77 -7.17
N ASN A 4 -50.48 20.98 -6.93
CA ASN A 4 -49.79 22.01 -7.69
C ASN A 4 -48.33 21.64 -7.94
N LEU A 5 -47.98 21.73 -9.22
CA LEU A 5 -46.69 21.44 -9.83
C LEU A 5 -45.69 22.59 -9.60
N ALA A 6 -44.42 22.20 -9.68
CA ALA A 6 -43.28 22.94 -10.20
C ALA A 6 -42.81 24.19 -9.45
N ASN A 7 -41.58 24.11 -8.92
CA ASN A 7 -40.64 25.20 -9.13
C ASN A 7 -39.21 24.69 -9.31
N ALA A 8 -38.49 25.41 -10.16
CA ALA A 8 -37.23 25.10 -10.81
C ALA A 8 -36.02 25.04 -9.86
N SER A 9 -34.98 24.37 -10.39
CA SER A 9 -33.59 24.34 -9.90
C SER A 9 -33.08 25.69 -9.39
N PRO A 10 -32.13 25.63 -8.46
CA PRO A 10 -30.87 26.29 -8.79
C PRO A 10 -29.68 25.34 -8.70
N GLU A 11 -28.76 25.61 -9.60
CA GLU A 11 -27.44 25.05 -9.76
C GLU A 11 -26.65 25.17 -8.45
N SER A 12 -26.07 24.08 -7.97
CA SER A 12 -24.95 24.17 -7.04
C SER A 12 -24.00 23.04 -7.32
N TRP A 13 -23.16 23.27 -8.31
CA TRP A 13 -21.89 22.61 -8.51
C TRP A 13 -21.13 22.61 -7.19
N SER A 14 -21.16 21.48 -6.48
CA SER A 14 -20.27 21.22 -5.36
C SER A 14 -18.88 20.90 -5.91
N SER A 15 -18.17 21.95 -6.30
CA SER A 15 -16.71 21.92 -6.46
C SER A 15 -16.08 22.48 -5.20
N ALA A 16 -15.36 21.63 -4.45
CA ALA A 16 -14.03 21.97 -3.96
C ALA A 16 -13.41 20.77 -3.25
N ASP A 17 -12.31 20.32 -3.85
CA ASP A 17 -11.16 19.76 -3.16
C ASP A 17 -11.28 18.33 -2.64
N THR A 18 -11.31 17.41 -3.61
CA THR A 18 -10.45 16.23 -3.57
C THR A 18 -9.01 16.66 -3.26
N GLY A 19 -8.70 16.74 -1.96
CA GLY A 19 -7.34 16.65 -1.49
C GLY A 19 -6.76 15.34 -2.00
N SER A 20 -6.05 15.42 -3.12
CA SER A 20 -5.25 14.32 -3.66
C SER A 20 -4.15 14.04 -2.65
N VAL A 21 -4.48 13.26 -1.63
CA VAL A 21 -3.49 12.61 -0.79
C VAL A 21 -2.69 11.74 -1.73
N VAL A 22 -1.51 12.24 -2.11
CA VAL A 22 -0.51 11.45 -2.79
C VAL A 22 -0.08 10.44 -1.74
N VAL A 23 -0.76 9.29 -1.70
CA VAL A 23 -0.33 8.15 -0.91
C VAL A 23 1.03 7.82 -1.49
N ALA A 24 2.09 8.13 -0.73
CA ALA A 24 3.45 7.74 -1.08
C ALA A 24 3.38 6.26 -1.45
N GLN A 25 3.69 5.94 -2.71
CA GLN A 25 3.71 4.56 -3.15
C GLN A 25 4.77 3.87 -2.30
N ARG A 26 4.30 3.06 -1.35
CA ARG A 26 5.12 2.16 -0.55
C ARG A 26 6.01 1.42 -1.53
N ALA A 27 7.30 1.32 -1.25
CA ALA A 27 8.27 0.66 -2.12
C ALA A 27 7.63 -0.61 -2.71
N SER A 28 7.33 -0.59 -4.00
CA SER A 28 6.52 -1.63 -4.64
C SER A 28 7.39 -2.77 -5.17
N SER A 29 8.71 -2.67 -4.95
CA SER A 29 9.69 -3.62 -5.46
C SER A 29 10.99 -3.58 -4.66
N CYS A 30 11.74 -4.67 -4.73
CA CYS A 30 13.06 -4.84 -4.10
C CYS A 30 14.10 -3.78 -4.49
N LYS A 31 13.91 -3.04 -5.60
CA LYS A 31 14.82 -1.97 -6.04
C LYS A 31 14.61 -0.65 -5.28
N GLN A 32 13.46 -0.50 -4.62
CA GLN A 32 13.10 0.73 -3.92
C GLN A 32 13.39 0.65 -2.42
N VAL A 33 13.43 -0.56 -1.85
CA VAL A 33 13.80 -0.79 -0.45
C VAL A 33 15.31 -0.70 -0.28
N ARG A 34 15.76 -0.18 0.88
CA ARG A 34 17.20 -0.06 1.19
C ARG A 34 17.62 -0.86 2.40
N SER A 35 16.70 -1.55 3.05
CA SER A 35 16.96 -2.31 4.26
C SER A 35 16.09 -3.56 4.30
N CYS A 36 16.58 -4.61 4.97
CA CYS A 36 15.84 -5.88 5.04
C CYS A 36 14.47 -5.69 5.71
N ARG A 37 14.36 -4.79 6.69
CA ARG A 37 13.07 -4.40 7.28
C ARG A 37 12.05 -3.93 6.25
N GLU A 38 12.42 -2.96 5.41
CA GLU A 38 11.52 -2.47 4.35
C GLU A 38 11.18 -3.59 3.35
N ALA A 39 12.12 -4.48 3.04
CA ALA A 39 11.88 -5.64 2.18
C ALA A 39 10.81 -6.59 2.77
N VAL A 40 10.88 -6.85 4.08
CA VAL A 40 9.88 -7.67 4.79
C VAL A 40 8.54 -6.95 4.87
N GLU A 41 8.50 -5.65 5.14
CA GLU A 41 7.27 -4.86 5.19
C GLU A 41 6.50 -4.92 3.85
N ILE A 42 7.21 -4.80 2.72
CA ILE A 42 6.58 -4.87 1.39
C ILE A 42 6.12 -6.29 1.07
N TRP A 43 6.86 -7.30 1.51
CA TRP A 43 6.51 -8.70 1.33
C TRP A 43 5.23 -9.05 2.11
N CYS A 44 5.19 -8.66 3.39
CA CYS A 44 4.00 -8.77 4.23
C CYS A 44 2.83 -7.90 3.75
N GLY A 45 3.11 -6.80 3.05
CA GLY A 45 2.12 -6.00 2.34
C GLY A 45 1.49 -6.68 1.12
N GLY A 46 1.90 -7.91 0.78
CA GLY A 46 1.33 -8.71 -0.31
C GLY A 46 2.19 -8.75 -1.57
N TYR A 47 3.42 -8.21 -1.55
CA TYR A 47 4.35 -8.34 -2.68
C TYR A 47 5.00 -9.73 -2.67
N SER A 48 4.25 -10.77 -3.05
CA SER A 48 4.74 -12.16 -3.06
C SER A 48 5.98 -12.38 -3.92
N ARG A 49 6.24 -11.48 -4.89
CA ARG A 49 7.41 -11.53 -5.77
C ARG A 49 8.68 -11.00 -5.11
N ALA A 50 8.62 -10.59 -3.84
CA ALA A 50 9.80 -10.33 -3.01
C ALA A 50 10.64 -11.61 -2.86
N ASP A 51 9.96 -12.75 -2.68
CA ASP A 51 10.52 -14.09 -2.53
C ASP A 51 10.04 -14.94 -3.72
N ALA A 52 10.68 -14.74 -4.88
CA ALA A 52 10.23 -15.36 -6.13
C ALA A 52 10.59 -16.85 -6.23
N ASP A 53 11.67 -17.24 -5.56
CA ASP A 53 12.23 -18.59 -5.49
C ASP A 53 11.74 -19.38 -4.26
N LYS A 54 11.02 -18.74 -3.34
CA LYS A 54 10.34 -19.35 -2.18
C LYS A 54 11.30 -19.96 -1.18
N ASP A 55 12.47 -19.38 -1.06
CA ASP A 55 13.48 -19.80 -0.09
C ASP A 55 13.22 -19.20 1.31
N GLY A 56 12.31 -18.21 1.38
CA GLY A 56 11.95 -17.48 2.59
C GLY A 56 12.78 -16.21 2.81
N ILE A 57 13.53 -15.74 1.81
CA ILE A 57 14.35 -14.53 1.86
C ILE A 57 13.80 -13.50 0.85
N PRO A 58 12.99 -12.52 1.29
CA PRO A 58 12.52 -11.47 0.39
C PRO A 58 13.68 -10.57 -0.02
N CYS A 59 13.76 -10.26 -1.32
CA CYS A 59 14.73 -9.33 -1.86
C CYS A 59 16.17 -9.67 -1.42
N GLU A 60 16.69 -10.84 -1.77
CA GLU A 60 18.02 -11.39 -1.43
C GLU A 60 19.22 -10.41 -1.57
N ASN A 61 19.08 -9.37 -2.39
CA ASN A 61 20.09 -8.31 -2.53
C ASN A 61 20.19 -7.40 -1.29
N ILE A 62 19.19 -7.48 -0.40
CA ILE A 62 18.98 -6.61 0.77
C ILE A 62 18.88 -7.43 2.05
N CYS A 63 18.10 -8.51 2.04
CA CYS A 63 18.07 -9.49 3.14
C CYS A 63 19.10 -10.58 2.87
N HIS A 64 19.99 -10.83 3.83
CA HIS A 64 21.11 -11.76 3.61
C HIS A 64 20.89 -13.14 4.21
N SER A 65 19.87 -13.32 5.06
CA SER A 65 19.61 -14.58 5.75
C SER A 65 18.16 -14.71 6.18
N ARG A 66 17.66 -15.94 6.21
CA ARG A 66 16.31 -16.25 6.72
C ARG A 66 16.12 -15.89 8.19
N GLU A 67 17.14 -16.10 9.01
CA GLU A 67 17.10 -15.72 10.44
C GLU A 67 16.84 -14.22 10.64
N GLU A 68 17.47 -13.37 9.81
CA GLU A 68 17.23 -11.92 9.84
C GLU A 68 15.77 -11.59 9.47
N VAL A 69 15.27 -12.26 8.44
CA VAL A 69 13.90 -12.09 7.95
C VAL A 69 12.89 -12.54 9.00
N ASP A 70 13.08 -13.72 9.60
CA ASP A 70 12.17 -14.26 10.61
C ASP A 70 12.16 -13.37 11.87
N GLN A 71 13.31 -12.87 12.33
CA GLN A 71 13.36 -11.90 13.43
C GLN A 71 12.57 -10.63 13.13
N ILE A 72 12.74 -10.09 11.92
CA ILE A 72 12.02 -8.89 11.48
C ILE A 72 10.52 -9.19 11.38
N ARG A 73 10.12 -10.34 10.85
CA ARG A 73 8.72 -10.77 10.77
C ARG A 73 8.07 -10.89 12.15
N GLU A 74 8.77 -11.50 13.11
CA GLU A 74 8.34 -11.55 14.51
C GLU A 74 8.19 -10.14 15.12
N GLU A 75 9.09 -9.22 14.78
CA GLU A 75 9.04 -7.85 15.27
C GLU A 75 7.85 -7.05 14.69
N ILE A 76 7.57 -7.20 13.40
CA ILE A 76 6.49 -6.47 12.72
C ILE A 76 5.12 -7.16 12.92
N GLY A 77 5.10 -8.46 13.21
CA GLY A 77 3.88 -9.23 13.43
C GLY A 77 3.20 -9.71 12.14
N CYS A 78 4.01 -10.15 11.17
CA CYS A 78 3.58 -10.89 9.98
C CYS A 78 4.44 -12.18 9.82
#